data_AF-A0A8H6LUM1-F1
#
_entry.id   AF-A0A8H6LUM1-F1
#
_cell.length_a   1.000
_cell.length_b   1.000
_cell.length_c   1.000
_cell.angle_alpha   90.00
_cell.angle_beta   90.00
_cell.angle_gamma   90.00
#
_symmetry.space_group_name_H-M   'P 1'
#
loop_
_entity.id
_entity.type
_entity.pdbx_description
1 polymer ?
#
loop_
_entity_poly.entity_id
_entity_poly.type
_entity_poly.pdbx_seq_one_letter_code
_entity_poly.pdbx_strand_id
1 'polypeptide(L)'
;MPSRHISLSKPRNGKGFWEVRVTLGVTIESVGHTPDLNTSPDLSWSSSIDTLYTPADDFSPATRPNTPENDMASFTFSFQLPIGLGRDPSPPPVEQVPTTAPAPEAQPKTDKETKPKAVERILGYLREASITPLEMILIILDDENTGLVNFRNRLFEQHERIFDFIDIIKDHKRTSSAFGQWMDAPALDHVSRKVFEEGEAAKPFLRMETTDITTDFVEKWSVQDLIGPVAANVTPTLTRILTVATSPKFLKPEERSEEDEVDIEPGAKPGEGRNRETARLLLASQIHYLRSHFSCQVQVAIGLVAWANGCSQQLNDILHQADC
;
A
#
# COMPACT_ATOMS: atom_id res chain seq x y z
N MET A 1 9.90 -24.40 -1.45
CA MET A 1 10.00 -23.00 -1.91
C MET A 1 9.28 -22.88 -3.25
N PRO A 2 8.36 -21.91 -3.44
CA PRO A 2 7.66 -21.74 -4.71
C PRO A 2 8.65 -21.30 -5.80
N SER A 3 8.71 -22.05 -6.90
CA SER A 3 9.50 -21.68 -8.08
C SER A 3 8.79 -20.57 -8.85
N ARG A 4 9.48 -19.43 -9.03
CA ARG A 4 9.01 -18.32 -9.87
C ARG A 4 9.62 -18.47 -11.26
N HIS A 5 8.77 -18.63 -12.28
CA HIS A 5 9.23 -18.68 -13.66
C HIS A 5 8.75 -17.42 -14.39
N ILE A 6 9.70 -16.58 -14.80
CA ILE A 6 9.43 -15.39 -15.63
C ILE A 6 9.88 -15.73 -17.05
N SER A 7 8.98 -15.60 -18.01
CA SER A 7 9.31 -15.82 -19.42
C SER A 7 9.10 -14.53 -20.20
N LEU A 8 10.13 -14.14 -20.94
CA LEU A 8 10.12 -13.00 -21.86
C LEU A 8 10.13 -13.55 -23.28
N SER A 9 9.08 -13.26 -24.05
CA SER A 9 9.01 -13.66 -25.45
C SER A 9 9.25 -12.45 -26.36
N LYS A 10 10.13 -12.63 -27.36
CA LYS A 10 10.53 -11.57 -28.29
C LYS A 10 9.53 -11.50 -29.45
N PRO A 11 9.04 -10.31 -29.84
CA PRO A 11 8.08 -10.19 -30.93
C PRO A 11 8.71 -10.60 -32.27
N ARG A 12 8.02 -11.46 -33.01
CA ARG A 12 8.56 -12.22 -34.13
C ARG A 12 8.90 -11.39 -35.38
N ASN A 13 8.51 -10.11 -35.46
CA ASN A 13 8.64 -9.27 -36.67
C ASN A 13 9.17 -7.83 -36.46
N GLY A 14 9.89 -7.55 -35.37
CA GLY A 14 10.55 -6.24 -35.17
C GLY A 14 9.63 -5.03 -34.97
N LYS A 15 8.32 -5.23 -35.10
CA LYS A 15 7.25 -4.33 -34.69
C LYS A 15 6.27 -5.13 -33.84
N GLY A 16 6.33 -4.94 -32.53
CA GLY A 16 5.46 -5.60 -31.57
C GLY A 16 5.86 -5.29 -30.14
N PHE A 17 4.89 -5.35 -29.25
CA PHE A 17 5.06 -5.15 -27.82
C PHE A 17 5.73 -6.38 -27.19
N TRP A 18 6.49 -6.18 -26.12
CA TRP A 18 7.01 -7.28 -25.32
C TRP A 18 5.89 -7.79 -24.42
N GLU A 19 5.61 -9.09 -24.50
CA GLU A 19 4.67 -9.75 -23.61
C GLU A 19 5.47 -10.39 -22.47
N VAL A 20 5.20 -9.94 -21.24
CA VAL A 20 5.80 -10.50 -20.02
C VAL A 20 4.75 -11.38 -19.35
N ARG A 21 5.02 -12.68 -19.22
CA ARG A 21 4.15 -13.61 -18.48
C ARG A 21 4.84 -14.05 -17.20
N VAL A 22 4.08 -13.97 -16.11
CA VAL A 22 4.48 -14.44 -14.78
C VAL A 22 3.49 -15.51 -14.35
N THR A 23 3.98 -16.70 -14.03
CA THR A 23 3.15 -17.82 -13.56
C THR A 23 3.60 -18.24 -12.18
N LEU A 24 2.66 -18.34 -11.23
CA LEU A 24 2.89 -18.78 -9.86
C LEU A 24 2.23 -20.14 -9.67
N GLY A 25 3.04 -21.16 -9.40
CA GLY A 25 2.56 -22.48 -9.01
C GLY A 25 2.60 -22.64 -7.49
N VAL A 26 1.48 -23.04 -6.88
CA VAL A 26 1.40 -23.40 -5.47
C VAL A 26 1.06 -24.89 -5.38
N THR A 27 1.85 -25.65 -4.63
CA THR A 27 1.61 -27.07 -4.35
C THR A 27 1.38 -27.22 -2.85
N ILE A 28 0.26 -27.84 -2.47
CA ILE A 28 -0.12 -28.03 -1.07
C ILE A 28 0.03 -29.52 -0.77
N GLU A 29 0.92 -29.86 0.17
CA GLU A 29 1.06 -31.23 0.71
C GLU A 29 0.27 -31.35 2.01
N SER A 30 -0.51 -32.42 2.13
CA SER A 30 -1.35 -32.74 3.30
C SER A 30 -0.60 -33.66 4.26
N VAL A 31 -0.47 -33.28 5.53
CA VAL A 31 0.05 -34.13 6.61
C VAL A 31 -1.06 -34.34 7.64
N GLY A 32 -1.45 -35.60 7.86
CA GLY A 32 -2.56 -35.98 8.73
C GLY A 32 -2.12 -36.27 10.17
N HIS A 33 -2.78 -35.64 11.14
CA HIS A 33 -2.73 -36.04 12.54
C HIS A 33 -4.07 -35.75 13.22
N THR A 34 -4.60 -36.72 13.97
CA THR A 34 -5.90 -36.67 14.66
C THR A 34 -5.70 -36.88 16.16
N PRO A 35 -6.37 -36.11 17.03
CA PRO A 35 -6.66 -36.57 18.38
C PRO A 35 -8.17 -36.51 18.73
N ASP A 36 -8.61 -37.54 19.44
CA ASP A 36 -9.95 -37.72 20.01
C ASP A 36 -10.21 -36.78 21.21
N LEU A 37 -11.43 -36.24 21.30
CA LEU A 37 -11.95 -35.52 22.47
C LEU A 37 -13.35 -36.02 22.83
N ASN A 38 -13.51 -36.47 24.07
CA ASN A 38 -14.78 -36.97 24.60
C ASN A 38 -14.92 -36.57 26.07
N THR A 39 -15.64 -35.47 26.36
CA THR A 39 -16.35 -35.22 27.63
C THR A 39 -17.18 -33.94 27.54
N SER A 40 -18.47 -34.03 27.86
CA SER A 40 -19.43 -32.92 27.96
C SER A 40 -20.14 -32.98 29.31
N PRO A 41 -20.45 -31.85 29.96
CA PRO A 41 -21.50 -31.82 30.98
C PRO A 41 -22.68 -30.91 30.59
N ASP A 42 -23.87 -31.43 30.84
CA ASP A 42 -25.17 -30.78 30.71
C ASP A 42 -25.33 -29.56 31.63
N LEU A 43 -25.79 -28.44 31.07
CA LEU A 43 -26.40 -27.35 31.83
C LEU A 43 -27.65 -26.84 31.09
N SER A 44 -28.81 -27.16 31.66
CA SER A 44 -30.12 -26.68 31.23
C SER A 44 -30.33 -25.21 31.61
N TRP A 45 -30.72 -24.38 30.64
CA TRP A 45 -31.27 -23.05 30.88
C TRP A 45 -32.74 -23.03 30.45
N SER A 46 -33.62 -22.64 31.37
CA SER A 46 -35.02 -22.31 31.10
C SER A 46 -35.13 -20.82 30.76
N SER A 47 -35.52 -20.52 29.53
CA SER A 47 -35.99 -19.18 29.14
C SER A 47 -37.38 -19.32 28.55
N SER A 48 -38.37 -18.80 29.26
CA SER A 48 -39.74 -18.64 28.76
C SER A 48 -39.75 -17.62 27.62
N ILE A 49 -40.07 -18.07 26.42
CA ILE A 49 -40.52 -17.24 25.31
C ILE A 49 -41.88 -17.80 24.89
N ASP A 50 -42.94 -17.07 25.23
CA ASP A 50 -44.25 -17.27 24.64
C ASP A 50 -44.19 -16.78 23.19
N THR A 51 -44.17 -17.69 22.23
CA THR A 51 -44.56 -17.39 20.85
C THR A 51 -45.22 -18.62 20.23
N LEU A 52 -46.49 -18.45 19.89
CA LEU A 52 -47.34 -19.40 19.20
C LEU A 52 -46.75 -19.75 17.82
N TYR A 53 -46.39 -21.02 17.60
CA TYR A 53 -46.38 -21.62 16.27
C TYR A 53 -46.54 -23.15 16.34
N THR A 54 -47.51 -23.67 15.59
CA THR A 54 -47.86 -25.09 15.43
C THR A 54 -46.88 -25.86 14.53
N PRO A 55 -46.63 -27.15 14.77
CA PRO A 55 -45.75 -27.97 13.94
C PRO A 55 -46.53 -28.70 12.82
N ALA A 56 -45.89 -28.90 11.67
CA ALA A 56 -46.27 -29.90 10.68
C ALA A 56 -45.01 -30.56 10.08
N ASP A 57 -44.83 -31.82 10.48
CA ASP A 57 -44.43 -33.03 9.74
C ASP A 57 -43.21 -33.10 8.80
N ASP A 58 -42.45 -34.18 9.09
CA ASP A 58 -41.79 -35.15 8.21
C ASP A 58 -40.79 -34.69 7.15
N PHE A 59 -39.50 -35.04 7.35
CA PHE A 59 -38.65 -35.54 6.26
C PHE A 59 -37.59 -36.55 6.75
N SER A 60 -37.65 -37.76 6.18
CA SER A 60 -36.63 -38.82 6.27
C SER A 60 -35.40 -38.54 5.38
N PRO A 61 -34.23 -39.16 5.66
CA PRO A 61 -32.97 -38.88 4.98
C PRO A 61 -32.67 -39.91 3.87
N ALA A 62 -32.15 -39.49 2.71
CA ALA A 62 -31.27 -40.35 1.91
C ALA A 62 -30.50 -39.59 0.79
N THR A 63 -29.26 -40.05 0.59
CA THR A 63 -28.51 -40.13 -0.68
C THR A 63 -27.51 -39.01 -1.03
N ARG A 64 -26.20 -39.26 -0.74
CA ARG A 64 -25.05 -38.74 -1.50
C ARG A 64 -25.07 -39.31 -2.93
N PRO A 65 -24.61 -38.57 -3.96
CA PRO A 65 -23.27 -38.91 -4.47
C PRO A 65 -22.48 -37.77 -5.18
N ASN A 66 -21.17 -38.04 -5.32
CA ASN A 66 -20.21 -37.63 -6.36
C ASN A 66 -19.51 -36.26 -6.32
N THR A 67 -18.22 -36.35 -6.03
CA THR A 67 -17.10 -35.48 -6.46
C THR A 67 -17.14 -35.20 -7.98
N PRO A 68 -16.70 -34.01 -8.41
CA PRO A 68 -15.61 -34.00 -9.37
C PRO A 68 -14.56 -32.88 -9.20
N GLU A 69 -13.36 -33.25 -9.65
CA GLU A 69 -12.33 -32.45 -10.34
C GLU A 69 -11.81 -31.13 -9.74
N ASN A 70 -10.55 -31.19 -9.29
CA ASN A 70 -9.67 -30.04 -9.10
C ASN A 70 -9.41 -29.33 -10.43
N ASP A 71 -10.11 -28.22 -10.67
CA ASP A 71 -9.73 -27.25 -11.68
C ASP A 71 -8.63 -26.32 -11.14
N MET A 72 -7.46 -26.39 -11.78
CA MET A 72 -6.37 -25.44 -11.60
C MET A 72 -6.80 -24.07 -12.16
N ALA A 73 -7.21 -23.15 -11.29
CA ALA A 73 -7.49 -21.78 -11.70
C ALA A 73 -6.18 -21.04 -12.01
N SER A 74 -5.89 -20.83 -13.30
CA SER A 74 -4.80 -19.94 -13.73
C SER A 74 -5.31 -18.52 -13.93
N PHE A 75 -4.84 -17.58 -13.12
CA PHE A 75 -5.11 -16.15 -13.32
C PHE A 75 -4.01 -15.54 -14.20
N THR A 76 -4.40 -14.92 -15.32
CA THR A 76 -3.47 -14.20 -16.21
C THR A 76 -3.81 -12.73 -16.21
N PHE A 77 -2.84 -11.89 -15.86
CA PHE A 77 -2.94 -10.44 -15.98
C PHE A 77 -2.12 -9.97 -17.19
N SER A 78 -2.68 -9.06 -17.98
CA SER A 78 -2.00 -8.43 -19.12
C SER A 78 -2.21 -6.92 -19.05
N PHE A 79 -1.12 -6.16 -19.14
CA PHE A 79 -1.15 -4.70 -19.18
C PHE A 79 -0.39 -4.20 -20.41
N GLN A 80 -0.97 -3.22 -21.10
CA GLN A 80 -0.37 -2.55 -22.26
C GLN A 80 -0.04 -1.10 -21.89
N LEU A 81 1.22 -0.71 -22.06
CA LEU A 81 1.69 0.66 -21.87
C LEU A 81 1.77 1.38 -23.23
N PRO A 82 1.14 2.55 -23.41
CA PRO A 82 1.29 3.34 -24.63
C PRO A 82 2.60 4.12 -24.56
N ILE A 83 3.58 3.74 -25.39
CA ILE A 83 4.80 4.52 -25.63
C ILE A 83 4.61 5.29 -26.94
N GLY A 84 4.26 6.57 -26.85
CA GLY A 84 4.21 7.49 -27.98
C GLY A 84 5.60 8.05 -28.28
N LEU A 85 6.32 7.43 -29.22
CA LEU A 85 7.57 7.98 -29.76
C LEU A 85 7.29 8.79 -31.04
N GLY A 86 7.81 10.01 -31.04
CA GLY A 86 7.61 11.03 -32.06
C GLY A 86 8.16 10.70 -33.44
N ARG A 87 7.52 11.30 -34.45
CA ARG A 87 7.99 11.37 -35.84
C ARG A 87 8.90 12.59 -35.98
N ASP A 88 10.11 12.36 -36.46
CA ASP A 88 11.02 13.37 -37.01
C ASP A 88 10.44 14.00 -38.30
N PRO A 89 10.40 15.33 -38.43
CA PRO A 89 10.31 15.98 -39.73
C PRO A 89 11.71 16.21 -40.32
N SER A 90 11.97 15.58 -41.46
CA SER A 90 13.14 15.83 -42.31
C SER A 90 13.23 17.30 -42.72
N PRO A 91 14.40 17.97 -42.60
CA PRO A 91 14.60 19.29 -43.19
C PRO A 91 14.85 19.22 -44.71
N PRO A 92 14.47 20.27 -45.48
CA PRO A 92 14.73 20.37 -46.91
C PRO A 92 16.19 20.77 -47.24
N PRO A 93 16.64 20.63 -48.50
CA PRO A 93 18.01 20.86 -48.92
C PRO A 93 18.34 22.36 -48.94
N VAL A 94 19.45 22.74 -48.31
CA VAL A 94 19.97 24.11 -48.28
C VAL A 94 20.79 24.37 -49.55
N GLU A 95 20.39 25.41 -50.28
CA GLU A 95 21.06 25.99 -51.43
C GLU A 95 22.32 26.74 -50.98
N GLN A 96 23.49 26.35 -51.49
CA GLN A 96 24.79 26.93 -51.12
C GLN A 96 25.01 28.25 -51.85
N VAL A 97 24.90 29.37 -51.12
CA VAL A 97 25.38 30.68 -51.58
C VAL A 97 26.85 30.86 -51.14
N PRO A 98 27.77 31.21 -52.05
CA PRO A 98 29.17 31.48 -51.70
C PRO A 98 29.29 32.87 -51.05
N THR A 99 29.29 32.90 -49.71
CA THR A 99 29.61 34.11 -48.94
C THR A 99 31.10 34.13 -48.62
N THR A 100 31.81 35.07 -49.24
CA THR A 100 33.19 35.44 -48.94
C THR A 100 33.32 35.85 -47.48
N ALA A 101 33.98 35.02 -46.67
CA ALA A 101 34.21 35.26 -45.26
C ALA A 101 35.33 36.29 -45.03
N PRO A 102 35.09 37.41 -44.32
CA PRO A 102 36.15 38.24 -43.78
C PRO A 102 36.86 37.53 -42.61
N ALA A 103 38.15 37.81 -42.49
CA ALA A 103 39.08 37.20 -41.54
C ALA A 103 38.56 37.21 -40.09
N PRO A 104 38.82 36.14 -39.30
CA PRO A 104 38.34 36.04 -37.93
C PRO A 104 39.09 37.04 -37.04
N GLU A 105 38.42 38.14 -36.69
CA GLU A 105 38.82 38.97 -35.56
C GLU A 105 38.84 38.09 -34.30
N ALA A 106 40.02 38.05 -33.66
CA ALA A 106 40.27 37.29 -32.46
C ALA A 106 39.34 37.77 -31.33
N GLN A 107 38.27 37.01 -31.06
CA GLN A 107 37.41 37.29 -29.92
C GLN A 107 38.23 37.17 -28.62
N PRO A 108 38.16 38.18 -27.74
CA PRO A 108 38.88 38.16 -26.48
C PRO A 108 38.40 36.97 -25.65
N LYS A 109 39.35 36.14 -25.20
CA LYS A 109 39.08 35.02 -24.29
C LYS A 109 38.41 35.59 -23.03
N THR A 110 37.11 35.39 -22.91
CA THR A 110 36.35 35.77 -21.71
C THR A 110 36.82 34.90 -20.55
N ASP A 111 37.29 35.53 -19.49
CA ASP A 111 37.65 34.86 -18.25
C ASP A 111 36.44 34.04 -17.77
N LYS A 112 36.67 32.76 -17.44
CA LYS A 112 35.63 31.85 -16.96
C LYS A 112 35.05 32.40 -15.66
N GLU A 113 33.92 33.08 -15.78
CA GLU A 113 33.18 33.63 -14.66
C GLU A 113 32.79 32.51 -13.68
N THR A 114 33.05 32.72 -12.39
CA THR A 114 32.69 31.74 -11.36
C THR A 114 31.17 31.67 -11.24
N LYS A 115 30.63 30.46 -11.03
CA LYS A 115 29.17 30.24 -10.84
C LYS A 115 28.49 31.25 -9.90
N PRO A 116 29.03 31.60 -8.71
CA PRO A 116 28.39 32.58 -7.83
C PRO A 116 28.25 33.97 -8.47
N LYS A 117 29.26 34.44 -9.22
CA LYS A 117 29.20 35.75 -9.90
C LYS A 117 28.15 35.76 -11.01
N ALA A 118 28.04 34.67 -11.74
CA ALA A 118 26.99 34.51 -12.75
C ALA A 118 25.59 34.55 -12.11
N VAL A 119 25.40 33.93 -10.94
CA VAL A 119 24.14 33.96 -10.19
C VAL A 119 23.83 35.38 -9.70
N GLU A 120 24.80 36.11 -9.14
CA GLU A 120 24.62 37.52 -8.73
C GLU A 120 24.19 38.41 -9.89
N ARG A 121 24.79 38.24 -11.06
CA ARG A 121 24.39 38.99 -12.27
C ARG A 121 22.97 38.68 -12.69
N ILE A 122 22.57 37.40 -12.69
CA ILE A 122 21.19 36.99 -13.01
C ILE A 122 20.20 37.60 -12.01
N LEU A 123 20.53 37.57 -10.71
CA LEU A 123 19.72 38.21 -9.66
C LEU A 123 19.62 39.74 -9.85
N GLY A 124 20.67 40.37 -10.39
CA GLY A 124 20.65 41.78 -10.81
C GLY A 124 19.59 42.05 -11.87
N TYR A 125 19.57 41.26 -12.94
CA TYR A 125 18.56 41.39 -14.00
C TYR A 125 17.13 41.12 -13.50
N LEU A 126 16.96 40.13 -12.63
CA LEU A 126 15.64 39.85 -12.02
C LEU A 126 15.16 41.03 -11.17
N ARG A 127 16.06 41.65 -10.41
CA ARG A 127 15.76 42.84 -9.61
C ARG A 127 15.38 44.04 -10.49
N GLU A 128 16.08 44.26 -11.60
CA GLU A 128 15.75 45.30 -12.58
C GLU A 128 14.37 45.07 -13.22
N ALA A 129 14.02 43.81 -13.50
CA ALA A 129 12.71 43.41 -14.00
C ALA A 129 11.61 43.41 -12.93
N SER A 130 11.93 43.68 -11.65
CA SER A 130 11.01 43.57 -10.50
C SER A 130 10.39 42.18 -10.33
N ILE A 131 11.11 41.13 -10.72
CA ILE A 131 10.68 39.73 -10.61
C ILE A 131 11.46 39.08 -9.46
N THR A 132 10.76 38.50 -8.50
CA THR A 132 11.40 37.73 -7.43
C THR A 132 11.86 36.36 -7.94
N PRO A 133 12.89 35.74 -7.34
CA PRO A 133 13.32 34.39 -7.75
C PRO A 133 12.20 33.35 -7.66
N LEU A 134 11.29 33.48 -6.70
CA LEU A 134 10.14 32.60 -6.56
C LEU A 134 9.13 32.79 -7.70
N GLU A 135 8.80 34.03 -8.06
CA GLU A 135 7.93 34.32 -9.21
C GLU A 135 8.53 33.78 -10.51
N MET A 136 9.85 33.88 -10.69
CA MET A 136 10.53 33.29 -11.85
C MET A 136 10.31 31.78 -11.91
N ILE A 137 10.44 31.07 -10.78
CA ILE A 137 10.19 29.62 -10.72
C ILE A 137 8.72 29.32 -11.05
N LEU A 138 7.78 30.10 -10.52
CA LEU A 138 6.35 29.93 -10.81
C LEU A 138 6.06 30.13 -12.31
N ILE A 139 6.63 31.14 -12.95
CA ILE A 139 6.48 31.40 -14.40
C ILE A 139 7.05 30.24 -15.22
N ILE A 140 8.18 29.67 -14.81
CA ILE A 140 8.80 28.51 -15.50
C ILE A 140 7.94 27.25 -15.35
N LEU A 141 7.31 27.07 -14.18
CA LEU A 141 6.48 25.90 -13.88
C LEU A 141 5.07 25.99 -14.48
N ASP A 142 4.61 27.18 -14.83
CA ASP A 142 3.29 27.41 -15.41
C ASP A 142 3.16 26.77 -16.82
N ASP A 143 2.15 25.92 -16.97
CA ASP A 143 1.90 25.18 -18.20
C ASP A 143 1.41 26.06 -19.36
N GLU A 144 0.87 27.24 -19.06
CA GLU A 144 0.43 28.20 -20.07
C GLU A 144 1.62 28.80 -20.85
N ASN A 145 2.82 28.85 -20.24
CA ASN A 145 4.01 29.44 -20.82
C ASN A 145 4.79 28.45 -21.72
N THR A 146 4.23 28.16 -22.90
CA THR A 146 4.80 27.22 -23.88
C THR A 146 6.25 27.55 -24.32
N GLY A 147 6.68 28.82 -24.21
CA GLY A 147 8.05 29.24 -24.52
C GLY A 147 9.11 28.73 -23.55
N LEU A 148 8.72 28.24 -22.37
CA LEU A 148 9.62 27.83 -21.29
C LEU A 148 9.70 26.32 -21.06
N VAL A 149 9.08 25.52 -21.94
CA VAL A 149 9.03 24.04 -21.83
C VAL A 149 10.41 23.41 -21.67
N ASN A 150 11.42 23.92 -22.37
CA ASN A 150 12.80 23.40 -22.26
C ASN A 150 13.40 23.62 -20.86
N PHE A 151 13.09 24.74 -20.21
CA PHE A 151 13.55 25.02 -18.85
C PHE A 151 12.81 24.17 -17.83
N ARG A 152 11.49 24.02 -18.00
CA ARG A 152 10.67 23.14 -17.17
C ARG A 152 11.15 21.69 -17.24
N ASN A 153 11.40 21.17 -18.45
CA ASN A 153 11.91 19.81 -18.63
C ASN A 153 13.29 19.64 -17.97
N ARG A 154 14.21 20.59 -18.15
CA ARG A 154 15.52 20.56 -17.48
C ARG A 154 15.44 20.64 -15.97
N LEU A 155 14.45 21.37 -15.42
CA LEU A 155 14.21 21.42 -13.99
C LEU A 155 13.81 20.03 -13.45
N PHE A 156 12.94 19.32 -14.17
CA PHE A 156 12.47 17.98 -13.78
C PHE A 156 13.42 16.82 -14.17
N GLU A 157 14.34 17.04 -15.10
CA GLU A 157 15.41 16.06 -15.42
C GLU A 157 16.29 15.76 -14.19
N GLN A 158 16.43 16.72 -13.27
CA GLN A 158 17.24 16.61 -12.05
C GLN A 158 16.37 16.44 -10.80
N HIS A 159 15.48 15.46 -10.80
CA HIS A 159 14.54 15.18 -9.72
C HIS A 159 15.17 15.15 -8.31
N GLU A 160 16.38 14.61 -8.15
CA GLU A 160 17.11 14.63 -6.87
C GLU A 160 17.28 16.04 -6.30
N ARG A 161 17.60 17.02 -7.16
CA ARG A 161 17.80 18.42 -6.73
C ARG A 161 16.51 19.12 -6.35
N ILE A 162 15.36 18.64 -6.84
CA ILE A 162 14.06 19.15 -6.41
C ILE A 162 13.83 18.76 -4.96
N PHE A 163 14.19 17.54 -4.57
CA PHE A 163 14.12 17.13 -3.17
C PHE A 163 15.06 17.94 -2.29
N ASP A 164 16.31 18.17 -2.71
CA ASP A 164 17.24 19.05 -1.99
C ASP A 164 16.65 20.46 -1.80
N PHE A 165 16.03 21.02 -2.84
CA PHE A 165 15.40 22.33 -2.78
C PHE A 165 14.21 22.37 -1.80
N ILE A 166 13.36 21.34 -1.83
CA ILE A 166 12.24 21.20 -0.90
C ILE A 166 12.74 21.05 0.54
N ASP A 167 13.78 20.25 0.76
CA ASP A 167 14.39 20.06 2.09
C ASP A 167 14.96 21.38 2.62
N ILE A 168 15.62 22.18 1.78
CA ILE A 168 16.09 23.52 2.15
C ILE A 168 14.91 24.42 2.57
N ILE A 169 13.77 24.38 1.85
CA ILE A 169 12.58 25.17 2.20
C ILE A 169 12.00 24.70 3.54
N LYS A 170 11.93 23.39 3.74
CA LYS A 170 11.40 22.73 4.94
C LYS A 170 12.25 23.06 6.18
N ASP A 171 13.56 23.05 6.06
CA ASP A 171 14.50 23.27 7.18
C ASP A 171 14.69 24.76 7.51
N HIS A 172 14.30 25.65 6.59
CA HIS A 172 14.47 27.08 6.79
C HIS A 172 13.48 27.64 7.82
N LYS A 173 14.02 28.28 8.88
CA LYS A 173 13.29 28.72 10.10
C LYS A 173 12.00 29.54 9.84
N ARG A 174 11.98 30.35 8.78
CA ARG A 174 10.81 31.21 8.47
C ARG A 174 9.73 30.48 7.68
N THR A 175 10.11 29.50 6.88
CA THR A 175 9.22 28.81 5.94
C THR A 175 8.74 27.47 6.50
N SER A 176 9.48 26.87 7.42
CA SER A 176 9.18 25.55 8.00
C SER A 176 7.75 25.41 8.51
N SER A 177 7.24 26.39 9.27
CA SER A 177 5.86 26.35 9.78
C SER A 177 4.82 26.42 8.67
N ALA A 178 4.98 27.34 7.71
CA ALA A 178 4.07 27.47 6.58
C ALA A 178 4.13 26.25 5.65
N PHE A 179 5.32 25.68 5.47
CA PHE A 179 5.55 24.47 4.69
C PHE A 179 4.87 23.26 5.35
N GLY A 180 4.96 23.12 6.68
CA GLY A 180 4.24 22.09 7.43
C GLY A 180 2.74 22.18 7.21
N GLN A 181 2.15 23.37 7.44
CA GLN A 181 0.72 23.60 7.21
C GLN A 181 0.28 23.32 5.76
N TRP A 182 1.13 23.70 4.79
CA TRP A 182 0.88 23.42 3.38
C TRP A 182 0.93 21.93 3.05
N MET A 183 1.83 21.17 3.69
CA MET A 183 1.98 19.73 3.48
C MET A 183 0.91 18.91 4.19
N ASP A 184 0.43 19.36 5.36
CA ASP A 184 -0.47 18.58 6.22
C ASP A 184 -1.76 18.19 5.51
N ALA A 185 -2.44 19.14 4.84
CA ALA A 185 -3.72 18.86 4.17
C ALA A 185 -3.57 17.91 2.96
N PRO A 186 -2.69 18.18 1.98
CA PRO A 186 -2.46 17.27 0.86
C PRO A 186 -1.92 15.90 1.28
N ALA A 187 -1.05 15.85 2.31
CA ALA A 187 -0.53 14.59 2.83
C ALA A 187 -1.65 13.78 3.48
N LEU A 188 -2.51 14.40 4.27
CA LEU A 188 -3.66 13.75 4.88
C LEU A 188 -4.64 13.24 3.81
N ASP A 189 -4.94 14.04 2.78
CA ASP A 189 -5.80 13.62 1.67
C ASP A 189 -5.20 12.43 0.91
N HIS A 190 -3.88 12.46 0.65
CA HIS A 190 -3.18 11.37 -0.02
C HIS A 190 -3.22 10.08 0.80
N VAL A 191 -2.90 10.15 2.10
CA VAL A 191 -2.93 9.01 3.01
C VAL A 191 -4.35 8.46 3.14
N SER A 192 -5.34 9.34 3.28
CA SER A 192 -6.75 8.95 3.40
C SER A 192 -7.23 8.22 2.15
N ARG A 193 -6.88 8.72 0.97
CA ARG A 193 -7.19 8.07 -0.32
C ARG A 193 -6.52 6.71 -0.43
N LYS A 194 -5.25 6.60 -0.02
CA LYS A 194 -4.50 5.35 -0.07
C LYS A 194 -5.10 4.30 0.87
N VAL A 195 -5.40 4.67 2.11
CA VAL A 195 -6.11 3.78 3.06
C VAL A 195 -7.48 3.40 2.52
N PHE A 196 -8.16 4.31 1.81
CA PHE A 196 -9.41 4.01 1.16
C PHE A 196 -9.25 2.92 0.08
N GLU A 197 -8.29 3.08 -0.83
CA GLU A 197 -8.00 2.12 -1.90
C GLU A 197 -7.58 0.76 -1.34
N GLU A 198 -6.70 0.75 -0.33
CA GLU A 198 -6.29 -0.48 0.39
C GLU A 198 -7.51 -1.19 1.03
N GLY A 199 -8.43 -0.42 1.61
CA GLY A 199 -9.66 -0.95 2.19
C GLY A 199 -10.61 -1.57 1.15
N GLU A 200 -10.69 -1.02 -0.06
CA GLU A 200 -11.44 -1.64 -1.17
C GLU A 200 -10.76 -2.92 -1.65
N ALA A 201 -9.44 -2.90 -1.79
CA ALA A 201 -8.64 -4.03 -2.24
C ALA A 201 -8.69 -5.23 -1.26
N ALA A 202 -8.87 -4.97 0.03
CA ALA A 202 -8.95 -6.00 1.08
C ALA A 202 -10.26 -6.81 1.07
N LYS A 203 -11.36 -6.24 0.56
CA LYS A 203 -12.70 -6.87 0.59
C LYS A 203 -12.75 -8.32 0.10
N PRO A 204 -12.22 -8.67 -1.09
CA PRO A 204 -12.29 -10.06 -1.58
C PRO A 204 -11.52 -11.06 -0.71
N PHE A 205 -10.50 -10.60 0.03
CA PHE A 205 -9.69 -11.47 0.89
C PHE A 205 -10.30 -11.71 2.27
N LEU A 206 -11.21 -10.84 2.71
CA LEU A 206 -11.86 -10.88 4.02
C LEU A 206 -13.34 -11.24 3.94
N ARG A 207 -13.79 -11.65 2.74
CA ARG A 207 -15.14 -12.17 2.53
C ARG A 207 -15.20 -13.61 2.99
N MET A 208 -16.30 -13.94 3.65
CA MET A 208 -16.61 -15.31 4.01
C MET A 208 -18.07 -15.61 3.72
N GLU A 209 -18.31 -16.73 3.05
CA GLU A 209 -19.62 -17.30 2.80
C GLU A 209 -19.92 -18.38 3.83
N THR A 210 -21.19 -18.71 4.02
CA THR A 210 -21.58 -19.78 4.95
C THR A 210 -20.98 -21.13 4.57
N THR A 211 -20.72 -21.36 3.29
CA THR A 211 -20.06 -22.58 2.78
C THR A 211 -18.60 -22.68 3.15
N ASP A 212 -17.94 -21.56 3.48
CA ASP A 212 -16.53 -21.53 3.87
C ASP A 212 -16.33 -21.94 5.33
N ILE A 213 -17.42 -21.96 6.12
CA ILE A 213 -17.42 -22.36 7.52
C ILE A 213 -17.40 -23.89 7.61
N THR A 214 -16.19 -24.45 7.53
CA THR A 214 -15.93 -25.89 7.67
C THR A 214 -15.45 -26.22 9.09
N THR A 215 -15.50 -27.48 9.49
CA THR A 215 -14.92 -27.95 10.76
C THR A 215 -13.43 -27.63 10.83
N ASP A 216 -12.71 -27.87 9.73
CA ASP A 216 -11.29 -27.55 9.59
C ASP A 216 -11.00 -26.06 9.82
N PHE A 217 -11.86 -25.18 9.31
CA PHE A 217 -11.74 -23.75 9.56
C PHE A 217 -11.89 -23.42 11.05
N VAL A 218 -12.92 -23.95 11.71
CA VAL A 218 -13.18 -23.70 13.14
C VAL A 218 -12.03 -24.18 14.03
N GLU A 219 -11.36 -25.27 13.66
CA GLU A 219 -10.25 -25.83 14.43
C GLU A 219 -8.91 -25.11 14.22
N LYS A 220 -8.67 -24.55 13.04
CA LYS A 220 -7.33 -24.06 12.63
C LYS A 220 -7.22 -22.55 12.53
N TRP A 221 -8.31 -21.80 12.62
CA TRP A 221 -8.24 -20.36 12.40
C TRP A 221 -7.44 -19.65 13.51
N SER A 222 -6.72 -18.61 13.11
CA SER A 222 -6.14 -17.64 14.02
C SER A 222 -6.30 -16.24 13.43
N VAL A 223 -6.31 -15.20 14.28
CA VAL A 223 -6.37 -13.81 13.80
C VAL A 223 -5.18 -13.51 12.90
N GLN A 224 -3.99 -14.01 13.25
CA GLN A 224 -2.76 -13.84 12.47
C GLN A 224 -2.87 -14.48 11.09
N ASP A 225 -3.41 -15.70 10.98
CA ASP A 225 -3.53 -16.38 9.70
C ASP A 225 -4.57 -15.74 8.77
N LEU A 226 -5.65 -15.20 9.34
CA LEU A 226 -6.72 -14.56 8.56
C LEU A 226 -6.34 -13.16 8.08
N ILE A 227 -5.96 -12.27 9.00
CA ILE A 227 -5.75 -10.84 8.69
C ILE A 227 -4.28 -10.50 8.46
N GLY A 228 -3.32 -11.29 8.97
CA GLY A 228 -1.89 -11.01 8.84
C GLY A 228 -1.43 -10.88 7.38
N PRO A 229 -1.76 -11.83 6.47
CA PRO A 229 -1.41 -11.71 5.06
C PRO A 229 -2.03 -10.48 4.39
N VAL A 230 -3.25 -10.10 4.76
CA VAL A 230 -3.94 -8.92 4.23
C VAL A 230 -3.29 -7.64 4.75
N ALA A 231 -2.99 -7.57 6.05
CA ALA A 231 -2.31 -6.46 6.69
C ALA A 231 -0.92 -6.20 6.10
N ALA A 232 -0.17 -7.27 5.80
CA ALA A 232 1.18 -7.17 5.24
C ALA A 232 1.18 -6.81 3.74
N ASN A 233 0.30 -7.44 2.95
CA ASN A 233 0.41 -7.37 1.48
C ASN A 233 -0.62 -6.45 0.81
N VAL A 234 -1.77 -6.20 1.45
CA VAL A 234 -2.90 -5.47 0.84
C VAL A 234 -3.11 -4.12 1.51
N THR A 235 -2.95 -4.04 2.83
CA THR A 235 -3.19 -2.81 3.61
C THR A 235 -1.97 -2.28 4.36
N PRO A 236 -0.80 -2.13 3.70
CA PRO A 236 0.44 -1.76 4.37
C PRO A 236 0.40 -0.34 4.96
N THR A 237 -0.32 0.60 4.35
CA THR A 237 -0.42 1.98 4.87
C THR A 237 -1.28 2.00 6.13
N LEU A 238 -2.43 1.33 6.14
CA LEU A 238 -3.25 1.18 7.34
C LEU A 238 -2.47 0.49 8.47
N THR A 239 -1.79 -0.61 8.16
CA THR A 239 -0.97 -1.36 9.13
C THR A 239 0.13 -0.48 9.71
N ARG A 240 0.77 0.36 8.89
CA ARG A 240 1.79 1.31 9.35
C ARG A 240 1.20 2.38 10.28
N ILE A 241 0.03 2.93 9.95
CA ILE A 241 -0.67 3.91 10.79
C ILE A 241 -0.99 3.28 12.15
N LEU A 242 -1.59 2.08 12.17
CA LEU A 242 -1.90 1.38 13.42
C LEU A 242 -0.64 1.05 14.21
N THR A 243 0.43 0.62 13.54
CA THR A 243 1.73 0.37 14.18
C THR A 243 2.28 1.59 14.88
N VAL A 244 2.21 2.77 14.24
CA VAL A 244 2.67 4.02 14.84
C VAL A 244 1.73 4.45 15.97
N ALA A 245 0.41 4.34 15.78
CA ALA A 245 -0.59 4.76 16.76
C ALA A 245 -0.59 3.93 18.04
N THR A 246 -0.26 2.63 17.96
CA THR A 246 -0.15 1.75 19.13
C THR A 246 1.27 1.64 19.67
N SER A 247 2.24 2.36 19.09
CA SER A 247 3.62 2.34 19.58
C SER A 247 3.76 3.25 20.81
N PRO A 248 4.41 2.79 21.91
CA PRO A 248 4.61 3.63 23.09
C PRO A 248 5.57 4.80 22.83
N LYS A 249 6.43 4.68 21.80
CA LYS A 249 7.40 5.70 21.40
C LYS A 249 7.31 5.93 19.90
N PHE A 250 7.38 7.19 19.48
CA PHE A 250 7.55 7.54 18.08
C PHE A 250 9.03 7.36 17.71
N LEU A 251 9.38 6.20 17.18
CA LEU A 251 10.72 5.92 16.68
C LEU A 251 10.94 6.64 15.36
N LYS A 252 12.03 7.40 15.25
CA LYS A 252 12.44 7.97 13.96
C LYS A 252 12.88 6.84 13.02
N PRO A 253 12.71 6.99 11.70
CA PRO A 253 13.13 5.97 10.74
C PRO A 253 14.59 5.55 10.87
N GLU A 254 15.46 6.48 11.26
CA GLU A 254 16.91 6.28 11.42
C GLU A 254 17.28 5.48 12.69
N GLU A 255 16.41 5.46 13.69
CA GLU A 255 16.63 4.80 14.98
C GLU A 255 16.00 3.41 15.02
N ARG A 256 15.42 2.95 13.91
CA ARG A 256 14.74 1.66 13.83
C ARG A 256 15.79 0.57 13.66
N SER A 257 16.32 0.03 14.75
CA SER A 257 17.13 -1.19 14.65
C SER A 257 16.22 -2.39 14.41
N GLU A 258 16.72 -3.42 13.71
CA GLU A 258 15.99 -4.68 13.51
C GLU A 258 15.69 -5.38 14.85
N GLU A 259 16.33 -4.96 15.94
CA GLU A 259 16.17 -5.50 17.30
C GLU A 259 15.05 -4.82 18.10
N ASP A 260 14.63 -3.60 17.74
CA ASP A 260 13.60 -2.83 18.47
C ASP A 260 12.16 -3.30 18.20
N GLU A 261 11.96 -4.28 17.30
CA GLU A 261 10.62 -4.79 16.98
C GLU A 261 10.02 -5.63 18.12
N VAL A 262 10.83 -5.99 19.14
CA VAL A 262 10.42 -6.72 20.34
C VAL A 262 10.87 -5.99 21.61
N ASP A 263 10.65 -4.68 21.70
CA ASP A 263 10.83 -3.95 22.95
C ASP A 263 9.72 -4.34 23.96
N ILE A 264 9.95 -5.47 24.64
CA ILE A 264 9.33 -5.81 25.92
C ILE A 264 9.63 -4.62 26.83
N GLU A 265 8.58 -3.95 27.32
CA GLU A 265 8.76 -2.81 28.24
C GLU A 265 9.74 -3.20 29.36
N PRO A 266 10.74 -2.36 29.68
CA PRO A 266 11.74 -2.69 30.68
C PRO A 266 11.05 -2.91 32.04
N GLY A 267 10.88 -4.17 32.43
CA GLY A 267 10.16 -4.60 33.63
C GLY A 267 8.93 -5.49 33.40
N ALA A 268 8.47 -5.67 32.16
CA ALA A 268 7.40 -6.62 31.85
C ALA A 268 7.94 -8.06 31.96
N LYS A 269 7.26 -8.92 32.73
CA LYS A 269 7.66 -10.33 32.82
C LYS A 269 7.48 -11.00 31.45
N PRO A 270 8.30 -12.01 31.11
CA PRO A 270 8.05 -12.84 29.92
C PRO A 270 6.63 -13.44 30.00
N GLY A 271 5.77 -13.08 29.05
CA GLY A 271 4.35 -13.47 29.01
C GLY A 271 3.35 -12.45 29.56
N GLU A 272 3.81 -11.30 30.10
CA GLU A 272 2.96 -10.24 30.68
C GLU A 272 2.88 -8.99 29.77
N GLY A 273 3.43 -9.07 28.55
CA GLY A 273 3.34 -8.01 27.55
C GLY A 273 2.08 -8.13 26.70
N ARG A 274 1.36 -7.02 26.52
CA ARG A 274 0.30 -6.90 25.50
C ARG A 274 0.79 -7.49 24.18
N ASN A 275 0.06 -8.44 23.62
CA ASN A 275 0.30 -8.88 22.25
C ASN A 275 -0.19 -7.77 21.29
N ARG A 276 0.59 -6.68 21.20
CA ARG A 276 0.29 -5.48 20.43
C ARG A 276 0.07 -5.80 18.97
N GLU A 277 0.75 -6.81 18.45
CA GLU A 277 0.54 -7.29 17.09
C GLU A 277 -0.88 -7.83 16.90
N THR A 278 -1.31 -8.76 17.76
CA THR A 278 -2.67 -9.32 17.70
C THR A 278 -3.72 -8.23 17.93
N ALA A 279 -3.50 -7.29 18.86
CA ALA A 279 -4.39 -6.16 19.07
C ALA A 279 -4.50 -5.26 17.83
N ARG A 280 -3.39 -4.96 17.15
CA ARG A 280 -3.39 -4.19 15.88
C ARG A 280 -4.15 -4.93 14.78
N LEU A 281 -3.95 -6.25 14.68
CA LEU A 281 -4.64 -7.09 13.71
C LEU A 281 -6.15 -7.14 13.98
N LEU A 282 -6.56 -7.21 15.25
CA LEU A 282 -7.95 -7.08 15.66
C LEU A 282 -8.51 -5.71 15.28
N LEU A 283 -7.82 -4.61 15.59
CA LEU A 283 -8.24 -3.26 15.20
C LEU A 283 -8.37 -3.10 13.68
N ALA A 284 -7.40 -3.62 12.92
CA ALA A 284 -7.45 -3.63 11.47
C ALA A 284 -8.69 -4.39 10.97
N SER A 285 -8.96 -5.57 11.53
CA SER A 285 -10.14 -6.36 11.16
C SER A 285 -11.46 -5.62 11.46
N GLN A 286 -11.56 -4.89 12.57
CA GLN A 286 -12.73 -4.08 12.91
C GLN A 286 -12.90 -2.91 11.94
N ILE A 287 -11.82 -2.22 11.59
CA ILE A 287 -11.85 -1.12 10.60
C ILE A 287 -12.34 -1.65 9.25
N HIS A 288 -11.83 -2.82 8.81
CA HIS A 288 -12.28 -3.45 7.57
C HIS A 288 -13.77 -3.83 7.60
N TYR A 289 -14.25 -4.38 8.71
CA TYR A 289 -15.66 -4.74 8.88
C TYR A 289 -16.58 -3.51 8.90
N LEU A 290 -16.22 -2.45 9.64
CA LEU A 290 -16.99 -1.20 9.68
C LEU A 290 -17.07 -0.52 8.31
N ARG A 291 -16.01 -0.61 7.52
CA ARG A 291 -15.99 -0.12 6.14
C ARG A 291 -16.91 -0.92 5.23
N SER A 292 -16.96 -2.24 5.41
CA SER A 292 -17.78 -3.12 4.58
C SER A 292 -18.17 -4.37 5.33
N HIS A 293 -19.48 -4.60 5.43
CA HIS A 293 -20.03 -5.83 6.01
C HIS A 293 -19.58 -7.10 5.27
N PHE A 294 -19.10 -6.97 4.03
CA PHE A 294 -18.51 -8.08 3.28
C PHE A 294 -17.16 -8.52 3.86
N SER A 295 -16.44 -7.68 4.59
CA SER A 295 -15.19 -8.02 5.28
C SER A 295 -15.46 -8.66 6.65
N CYS A 296 -16.33 -9.67 6.69
CA CYS A 296 -16.84 -10.25 7.95
C CYS A 296 -16.07 -11.48 8.42
N GLN A 297 -15.12 -12.02 7.65
CA GLN A 297 -14.46 -13.30 7.95
C GLN A 297 -13.95 -13.41 9.39
N VAL A 298 -13.20 -12.40 9.86
CA VAL A 298 -12.66 -12.38 11.22
C VAL A 298 -13.77 -12.26 12.27
N GLN A 299 -14.82 -11.46 12.01
CA GLN A 299 -15.94 -11.31 12.96
C GLN A 299 -16.73 -12.59 13.12
N VAL A 300 -16.94 -13.32 12.03
CA VAL A 300 -17.63 -14.61 12.07
C VAL A 300 -16.77 -15.64 12.79
N ALA A 301 -15.45 -15.68 12.56
CA ALA A 301 -14.56 -16.58 13.29
C ALA A 301 -14.59 -16.32 14.81
N ILE A 302 -14.49 -15.05 15.22
CA ILE A 302 -14.61 -14.64 16.62
C ILE A 302 -16.00 -14.99 17.18
N GLY A 303 -17.07 -14.72 16.43
CA GLY A 303 -18.44 -15.01 16.83
C GLY A 303 -18.71 -16.50 17.02
N LEU A 304 -18.20 -17.34 16.12
CA LEU A 304 -18.31 -18.81 16.23
C LEU A 304 -17.59 -19.33 17.46
N VAL A 305 -16.39 -18.84 17.75
CA VAL A 305 -15.64 -19.26 18.96
C VAL A 305 -16.32 -18.78 20.23
N ALA A 306 -16.79 -17.53 20.27
CA ALA A 306 -17.54 -17.01 21.40
C ALA A 306 -18.82 -17.81 21.66
N TRP A 307 -19.50 -18.23 20.59
CA TRP A 307 -20.70 -19.07 20.66
C TRP A 307 -20.38 -20.51 21.11
N ALA A 308 -19.40 -21.17 20.47
CA ALA A 308 -19.04 -22.55 20.75
C ALA A 308 -18.51 -22.76 22.17
N ASN A 309 -17.76 -21.79 22.70
CA ASN A 309 -17.23 -21.86 24.06
C ASN A 309 -18.23 -21.39 25.13
N GLY A 310 -19.47 -21.09 24.76
CA GLY A 310 -20.56 -20.79 25.70
C GLY A 310 -20.31 -19.57 26.59
N CYS A 311 -19.42 -18.65 26.20
CA CYS A 311 -18.99 -17.58 27.10
C CYS A 311 -18.58 -16.28 26.41
N SER A 312 -19.31 -15.23 26.77
CA SER A 312 -18.82 -13.85 26.81
C SER A 312 -17.55 -13.70 27.66
N GLN A 313 -17.26 -14.61 28.61
CA GLN A 313 -16.07 -14.56 29.47
C GLN A 313 -14.75 -14.76 28.71
N GLN A 314 -14.67 -15.70 27.76
CA GLN A 314 -13.45 -15.89 26.97
C GLN A 314 -13.23 -14.76 25.95
N LEU A 315 -14.32 -14.22 25.40
CA LEU A 315 -14.24 -13.00 24.59
C LEU A 315 -13.74 -11.83 25.45
N ASN A 316 -14.20 -11.74 26.71
CA ASN A 316 -13.65 -10.82 27.69
C ASN A 316 -12.17 -11.08 27.94
N ASP A 317 -11.70 -12.33 28.04
CA ASP A 317 -10.27 -12.63 28.23
C ASP A 317 -9.41 -12.19 27.04
N ILE A 318 -9.90 -12.38 25.80
CA ILE A 318 -9.22 -11.89 24.58
C ILE A 318 -9.20 -10.36 24.55
N LEU A 319 -10.30 -9.70 24.92
CA LEU A 319 -10.35 -8.24 25.06
C LEU A 319 -9.45 -7.76 26.21
N HIS A 320 -9.39 -8.49 27.32
CA HIS A 320 -8.58 -8.16 28.49
C HIS A 320 -7.07 -8.32 28.20
N GLN A 321 -6.69 -9.25 27.32
CA GLN A 321 -5.33 -9.36 26.78
C GLN A 321 -4.96 -8.21 25.82
N ALA A 322 -5.96 -7.52 25.24
CA ALA A 322 -5.74 -6.31 24.47
C ALA A 322 -5.68 -5.05 25.38
N ASP A 323 -6.42 -5.04 26.49
CA ASP A 323 -6.53 -3.90 27.42
C ASP A 323 -5.45 -3.84 28.51
N CYS A 324 -4.82 -4.96 28.90
CA CYS A 324 -3.81 -5.04 29.99
C CYS A 324 -2.39 -5.13 29.49
#